data_AF-A0A150QNN0-F1
#
_entry.id   AF-A0A150QNN0-F1
#
_cell.length_a   1.000
_cell.length_b   1.000
_cell.length_c   1.000
_cell.angle_alpha   90.00
_cell.angle_beta   90.00
_cell.angle_gamma   90.00
#
_symmetry.space_group_name_H-M   'P 1'
#
loop_
_entity.id
_entity.type
_entity.pdbx_description
1 polymer ?
#
loop_
_entity_poly.entity_id
_entity_poly.type
_entity_poly.pdbx_seq_one_letter_code
_entity_poly.pdbx_strand_id
1 'polypeptide(L)'
;MEIGWRHVLVGVTALFLLFLIVKMRPARRRRDALSAEVQAARERARRAATPRERAEALCDAGVEALHGGRRVTAAVGFFVRAMRADPTSARVIELASGALARRRPRLLEKILWRRLAVLPWDGEHRDAARAAAVGLQALYRREIRDRNRAEIMRKLAETFG
;
A
#
# COMPACT_ATOMS: atom_id res chain seq x y z
N MET A 1 64.14 12.66 -7.23
CA MET A 1 63.33 12.33 -6.04
C MET A 1 62.87 10.89 -6.20
N GLU A 2 63.61 9.94 -5.61
CA GLU A 2 63.15 8.54 -5.59
C GLU A 2 61.93 8.47 -4.69
N ILE A 3 60.76 8.28 -5.29
CA ILE A 3 59.54 8.00 -4.55
C ILE A 3 59.74 6.61 -3.96
N GLY A 4 60.25 6.58 -2.72
CA GLY A 4 60.50 5.33 -2.00
C GLY A 4 59.23 4.48 -2.02
N TRP A 5 59.40 3.17 -2.21
CA TRP A 5 58.32 2.19 -2.33
C TRP A 5 57.21 2.34 -1.27
N ARG A 6 57.56 2.85 -0.08
CA ARG A 6 56.62 3.22 1.00
C ARG A 6 55.59 4.28 0.57
N HIS A 7 56.00 5.31 -0.16
CA HIS A 7 55.09 6.36 -0.65
C HIS A 7 54.14 5.83 -1.72
N VAL A 8 54.60 4.90 -2.56
CA VAL A 8 53.75 4.21 -3.54
C VAL A 8 52.68 3.37 -2.82
N LEU A 9 53.07 2.60 -1.81
CA LEU A 9 52.13 1.82 -0.99
C LEU A 9 51.11 2.71 -0.28
N VAL A 10 51.56 3.79 0.35
CA VAL A 10 50.66 4.75 1.00
C VAL A 10 49.67 5.34 0.01
N GLY A 11 50.12 5.69 -1.20
CA GLY A 11 49.26 6.18 -2.27
C GLY A 11 48.19 5.16 -2.66
N VAL A 12 48.57 3.90 -2.88
CA VAL A 12 47.65 2.82 -3.24
C VAL A 12 46.66 2.51 -2.12
N THR A 13 47.12 2.46 -0.87
CA THR A 13 46.25 2.23 0.30
C THR A 13 45.25 3.37 0.48
N ALA A 14 45.67 4.62 0.29
CA ALA A 14 44.76 5.77 0.35
C ALA A 14 43.70 5.72 -0.75
N LEU A 15 44.09 5.35 -1.97
CA LEU A 15 43.18 5.20 -3.10
C LEU A 15 42.18 4.05 -2.89
N PHE A 16 42.65 2.94 -2.31
CA PHE A 16 41.81 1.80 -1.96
C PHE A 16 40.83 2.13 -0.82
N LEU A 17 41.27 2.84 0.21
CA LEU A 17 40.38 3.31 1.28
C LEU A 17 39.35 4.31 0.74
N LEU A 18 39.75 5.23 -0.14
CA LEU A 18 38.83 6.15 -0.81
C LEU A 18 37.81 5.39 -1.66
N PHE A 19 38.26 4.40 -2.43
CA PHE A 19 37.40 3.52 -3.21
C PHE A 19 36.42 2.74 -2.32
N LEU A 20 36.89 2.18 -1.19
CA LEU A 20 36.03 1.53 -0.21
C LEU A 20 35.03 2.52 0.40
N ILE A 21 35.41 3.76 0.72
CA ILE A 21 34.49 4.77 1.23
C ILE A 21 33.44 5.17 0.17
N VAL A 22 33.80 5.19 -1.12
CA VAL A 22 32.87 5.50 -2.22
C VAL A 22 31.96 4.30 -2.55
N LYS A 23 32.48 3.07 -2.50
CA LYS A 23 31.75 1.85 -2.84
C LYS A 23 30.94 1.30 -1.66
N MET A 24 31.48 1.37 -0.46
CA MET A 24 30.80 1.11 0.81
C MET A 24 30.11 2.35 1.34
N ARG A 25 30.09 3.48 0.59
CA ARG A 25 29.29 4.66 0.92
C ARG A 25 27.89 4.13 1.17
N PRO A 26 27.43 4.16 2.43
CA PRO A 26 26.34 3.31 2.83
C PRO A 26 25.17 3.62 1.92
N ALA A 27 24.65 2.61 1.23
CA ALA A 27 23.37 2.66 0.51
C ALA A 27 22.18 2.87 1.47
N ARG A 28 22.42 3.57 2.59
CA ARG A 28 21.67 3.62 3.84
C ARG A 28 20.96 4.96 4.01
N ARG A 29 21.04 5.88 3.04
CA ARG A 29 20.28 7.14 3.03
C ARG A 29 19.87 7.50 1.61
N ARG A 30 18.78 6.90 1.11
CA ARG A 30 17.83 7.47 0.10
C ARG A 30 16.93 6.43 -0.58
N ARG A 31 17.08 5.13 -0.31
CA ARG A 31 16.00 4.17 -0.58
C ARG A 31 14.97 4.23 0.55
N ASP A 32 14.00 5.14 0.35
CA ASP A 32 12.64 5.01 0.87
C ASP A 32 12.40 4.96 2.39
N ALA A 33 12.88 5.96 3.13
CA ALA A 33 12.23 6.25 4.41
C ALA A 33 10.76 6.64 4.14
N LEU A 34 9.81 5.97 4.81
CA LEU A 34 8.40 6.35 4.82
C LEU A 34 8.31 7.84 5.19
N SER A 35 7.40 8.60 4.56
CA SER A 35 7.23 10.02 4.93
C SER A 35 6.89 10.12 6.42
N ALA A 36 7.23 11.25 7.04
CA ALA A 36 6.93 11.48 8.45
C ALA A 36 5.44 11.24 8.75
N GLU A 37 4.56 11.61 7.82
CA GLU A 37 3.11 11.37 7.88
C GLU A 37 2.76 9.88 7.89
N VAL A 38 3.35 9.08 6.99
CA VAL A 38 3.12 7.62 6.98
C VAL A 38 3.66 6.97 8.25
N GLN A 39 4.79 7.45 8.78
CA GLN A 39 5.34 6.96 10.05
C GLN A 39 4.42 7.32 11.23
N ALA A 40 3.91 8.55 11.27
CA ALA A 40 2.97 9.02 12.29
C ALA A 40 1.67 8.21 12.24
N ALA A 41 1.10 7.98 11.05
CA ALA A 41 -0.10 7.14 10.89
C ALA A 41 0.13 5.69 11.32
N ARG A 42 1.32 5.12 11.05
CA ARG A 42 1.70 3.78 11.57
C ARG A 42 1.78 3.75 13.10
N GLU A 43 2.31 4.81 13.69
CA GLU A 43 2.42 4.90 15.14
C GLU A 43 1.05 5.06 15.80
N ARG A 44 0.16 5.86 15.20
CA ARG A 44 -1.27 5.91 15.58
C ARG A 44 -1.91 4.52 15.53
N ALA A 45 -1.69 3.76 14.45
CA ALA A 45 -2.22 2.40 14.32
C ALA A 45 -1.69 1.42 15.38
N ARG A 46 -0.46 1.61 15.87
CA ARG A 46 0.13 0.80 16.95
C ARG A 46 -0.46 1.13 18.31
N ARG A 47 -0.80 2.39 18.55
CA ARG A 47 -1.37 2.87 19.81
C ARG A 47 -2.89 2.76 19.87
N ALA A 48 -3.55 2.50 18.74
CA ALA A 48 -4.99 2.34 18.65
C ALA A 48 -5.51 1.27 19.62
N ALA A 49 -6.51 1.67 20.40
CA ALA A 49 -7.13 0.82 21.41
C ALA A 49 -8.17 -0.11 20.77
N THR A 50 -8.84 0.35 19.72
CA THR A 50 -9.88 -0.41 19.04
C THR A 50 -9.44 -0.92 17.65
N PRO A 51 -10.03 -2.04 17.17
CA PRO A 51 -9.78 -2.53 15.81
C PRO A 51 -10.15 -1.50 14.74
N ARG A 52 -11.22 -0.73 14.98
CA ARG A 52 -11.69 0.35 14.11
C ARG A 52 -10.69 1.50 14.01
N GLU A 53 -10.23 2.04 15.14
CA GLU A 53 -9.19 3.09 15.15
C GLU A 53 -7.91 2.62 14.44
N ARG A 54 -7.54 1.36 14.63
CA ARG A 54 -6.39 0.76 13.96
C ARG A 54 -6.59 0.72 12.45
N ALA A 55 -7.78 0.34 11.99
CA ALA A 55 -8.11 0.29 10.58
C ALA A 55 -8.08 1.69 9.95
N GLU A 56 -8.65 2.69 10.63
CA GLU A 56 -8.64 4.09 10.20
C GLU A 56 -7.22 4.63 10.08
N ALA A 57 -6.39 4.46 11.11
CA ALA A 57 -4.99 4.91 11.08
C ALA A 57 -4.15 4.19 10.00
N LEU A 58 -4.41 2.90 9.74
CA LEU A 58 -3.78 2.18 8.64
C LEU A 58 -4.29 2.67 7.27
N CYS A 59 -5.57 3.02 7.17
CA CYS A 59 -6.14 3.57 5.95
C CYS A 59 -5.49 4.91 5.60
N ASP A 60 -5.34 5.80 6.58
CA ASP A 60 -4.61 7.07 6.45
C ASP A 60 -3.18 6.83 5.95
N ALA A 61 -2.46 5.89 6.57
CA ALA A 61 -1.11 5.54 6.14
C ALA A 61 -1.07 5.07 4.68
N GLY A 62 -2.12 4.39 4.21
CA GLY A 62 -2.28 3.97 2.83
C GLY A 62 -2.48 5.15 1.87
N VAL A 63 -3.34 6.10 2.25
CA VAL A 63 -3.58 7.34 1.49
C VAL A 63 -2.30 8.18 1.41
N GLU A 64 -1.61 8.38 2.53
CA GLU A 64 -0.36 9.15 2.58
C GLU A 64 0.79 8.45 1.85
N ALA A 65 0.82 7.11 1.82
CA ALA A 65 1.78 6.40 1.00
C ALA A 65 1.55 6.63 -0.52
N LEU A 66 0.35 7.05 -0.93
CA LEU A 66 0.05 7.39 -2.32
C LEU A 66 0.33 8.85 -2.67
N HIS A 67 0.48 9.73 -1.67
CA HIS A 67 1.00 11.09 -1.88
C HIS A 67 2.40 11.02 -2.51
N GLY A 68 2.61 11.78 -3.59
CA GLY A 68 3.84 11.73 -4.38
C GLY A 68 3.96 10.54 -5.35
N GLY A 69 2.92 9.70 -5.50
CA GLY A 69 2.74 8.77 -6.62
C GLY A 69 3.65 7.54 -6.68
N ARG A 70 4.70 7.45 -5.85
CA ARG A 70 5.76 6.43 -6.03
C ARG A 70 5.55 5.14 -5.24
N ARG A 71 4.76 5.12 -4.16
CA ARG A 71 4.76 4.00 -3.19
C ARG A 71 3.47 3.19 -3.16
N VAL A 72 2.97 2.84 -4.35
CA VAL A 72 1.71 2.10 -4.51
C VAL A 72 1.72 0.75 -3.79
N THR A 73 2.84 0.01 -3.81
CA THR A 73 2.94 -1.30 -3.12
C THR A 73 2.83 -1.16 -1.59
N ALA A 74 3.44 -0.13 -1.01
CA ALA A 74 3.34 0.14 0.42
C ALA A 74 1.91 0.50 0.81
N ALA A 75 1.26 1.36 0.01
CA ALA A 75 -0.14 1.74 0.19
C ALA A 75 -1.08 0.54 0.17
N VAL A 76 -0.93 -0.37 -0.80
CA VAL A 76 -1.70 -1.62 -0.87
C VAL A 76 -1.54 -2.42 0.43
N GLY A 77 -0.31 -2.54 0.95
CA GLY A 77 -0.05 -3.24 2.20
C GLY A 77 -0.71 -2.58 3.41
N PHE A 78 -0.88 -1.25 3.41
CA PHE A 78 -1.64 -0.55 4.45
C PHE A 78 -3.14 -0.79 4.33
N PHE A 79 -3.73 -0.65 3.13
CA PHE A 79 -5.16 -0.90 2.92
C PHE A 79 -5.56 -2.34 3.25
N VAL A 80 -4.77 -3.33 2.85
CA VAL A 80 -5.06 -4.74 3.16
C VAL A 80 -4.99 -5.00 4.67
N ARG A 81 -4.06 -4.36 5.39
CA ARG A 81 -4.01 -4.47 6.85
C ARG A 81 -5.15 -3.71 7.53
N ALA A 82 -5.57 -2.57 6.98
CA ALA A 82 -6.75 -1.85 7.47
C ALA A 82 -8.02 -2.71 7.35
N MET A 83 -8.27 -3.31 6.18
CA MET A 83 -9.41 -4.22 5.96
C MET A 83 -9.39 -5.48 6.84
N ARG A 84 -8.22 -5.87 7.34
CA ARG A 84 -8.08 -6.99 8.30
C ARG A 84 -8.28 -6.54 9.74
N ALA A 85 -7.87 -5.32 10.06
CA ALA A 85 -8.03 -4.75 11.39
C ALA A 85 -9.51 -4.49 11.69
N ASP A 86 -10.25 -3.96 10.72
CA ASP A 86 -11.71 -3.81 10.82
C ASP A 86 -12.39 -4.40 9.58
N PRO A 87 -12.91 -5.63 9.69
CA PRO A 87 -13.61 -6.29 8.61
C PRO A 87 -14.90 -5.63 8.12
N THR A 88 -15.61 -4.90 8.97
CA THR A 88 -16.93 -4.32 8.67
C THR A 88 -16.83 -2.91 8.09
N SER A 89 -15.63 -2.33 8.05
CA SER A 89 -15.42 -0.97 7.54
C SER A 89 -15.55 -0.87 6.03
N ALA A 90 -16.75 -0.49 5.56
CA ALA A 90 -17.01 -0.10 4.18
C ALA A 90 -16.10 1.05 3.73
N ARG A 91 -15.85 2.02 4.63
CA ARG A 91 -15.05 3.21 4.34
C ARG A 91 -13.63 2.88 3.88
N VAL A 92 -12.98 1.90 4.51
CA VAL A 92 -11.62 1.47 4.12
C VAL A 92 -11.62 0.91 2.70
N ILE A 93 -12.64 0.16 2.33
CA ILE A 93 -12.79 -0.45 0.99
C ILE A 93 -13.02 0.64 -0.06
N GLU A 94 -13.85 1.63 0.22
CA GLU A 94 -14.11 2.77 -0.66
C GLU A 94 -12.84 3.58 -0.92
N LEU A 95 -12.11 3.92 0.15
CA LEU A 95 -10.86 4.66 0.05
C LEU A 95 -9.81 3.88 -0.74
N ALA A 96 -9.64 2.59 -0.45
CA ALA A 96 -8.75 1.73 -1.22
C ALA A 96 -9.15 1.66 -2.70
N SER A 97 -10.44 1.57 -2.99
CA SER A 97 -10.97 1.50 -4.36
C SER A 97 -10.68 2.79 -5.12
N GLY A 98 -11.01 3.95 -4.54
CA GLY A 98 -10.74 5.25 -5.17
C GLY A 98 -9.25 5.49 -5.40
N ALA A 99 -8.40 5.06 -4.46
CA ALA A 99 -6.98 5.31 -4.53
C ALA A 99 -6.23 4.37 -5.49
N LEU A 100 -6.71 3.13 -5.68
CA LEU A 100 -6.03 2.11 -6.47
C LEU A 100 -6.64 1.86 -7.86
N ALA A 101 -7.91 2.21 -8.10
CA ALA A 101 -8.64 1.83 -9.33
C ALA A 101 -7.86 2.16 -10.61
N ARG A 102 -7.38 3.40 -10.74
CA ARG A 102 -6.62 3.85 -11.93
C ARG A 102 -5.16 3.35 -11.96
N ARG A 103 -4.54 3.17 -10.79
CA ARG A 103 -3.09 2.89 -10.69
C ARG A 103 -2.78 1.41 -10.83
N ARG A 104 -3.62 0.55 -10.25
CA ARG A 104 -3.42 -0.91 -10.18
C ARG A 104 -4.76 -1.66 -10.28
N PRO A 105 -5.49 -1.51 -11.41
CA PRO A 105 -6.84 -2.07 -11.55
C PRO A 105 -6.88 -3.57 -11.29
N ARG A 106 -5.99 -4.35 -11.93
CA ARG A 106 -5.94 -5.82 -11.75
C ARG A 106 -5.58 -6.28 -10.34
N LEU A 107 -4.82 -5.48 -9.60
CA LEU A 107 -4.50 -5.79 -8.22
C LEU A 107 -5.69 -5.50 -7.31
N LEU A 108 -6.35 -4.35 -7.52
CA LEU A 108 -7.57 -4.00 -6.80
C LEU A 108 -8.67 -5.06 -7.04
N GLU A 109 -8.85 -5.51 -8.28
CA GLU A 109 -9.75 -6.61 -8.64
C GLU A 109 -9.51 -7.84 -7.74
N LYS A 110 -8.25 -8.31 -7.67
CA LYS A 110 -7.87 -9.46 -6.84
C LYS A 110 -8.13 -9.23 -5.35
N ILE A 111 -7.87 -8.03 -4.85
CA ILE A 111 -8.09 -7.68 -3.44
C ILE A 111 -9.58 -7.74 -3.11
N LEU A 112 -10.42 -7.09 -3.91
CA LEU A 112 -11.85 -7.02 -3.67
C LEU A 112 -12.53 -8.38 -3.81
N TRP A 113 -12.14 -9.21 -4.78
CA TRP A 113 -12.62 -10.59 -4.88
C TRP A 113 -12.25 -11.44 -3.67
N ARG A 114 -10.98 -11.39 -3.24
CA ARG A 114 -10.55 -12.08 -2.02
C ARG A 114 -11.29 -11.60 -0.78
N ARG A 115 -11.64 -10.31 -0.76
CA ARG A 115 -12.41 -9.74 0.34
C ARG A 115 -13.83 -10.30 0.38
N LEU A 116 -14.54 -10.27 -0.76
CA LEU A 116 -15.88 -10.86 -0.88
C LEU A 116 -15.90 -12.36 -0.55
N ALA A 117 -14.84 -13.09 -0.91
CA ALA A 117 -14.75 -14.52 -0.64
C ALA A 117 -14.57 -14.87 0.85
N VAL A 118 -14.04 -13.96 1.66
CA VAL A 118 -13.73 -14.20 3.08
C VAL A 118 -14.71 -13.49 4.03
N LEU A 119 -15.44 -12.48 3.54
CA LEU A 119 -16.43 -11.76 4.33
C LEU A 119 -17.61 -12.69 4.70
N PRO A 120 -18.01 -12.73 5.99
CA PRO A 120 -19.30 -13.32 6.37
C PRO A 120 -20.45 -12.61 5.65
N TRP A 121 -21.48 -13.37 5.28
CA TRP A 121 -22.68 -12.86 4.62
C TRP A 121 -23.78 -12.63 5.66
N ASP A 122 -23.48 -11.77 6.64
CA ASP A 122 -24.39 -11.38 7.71
C ASP A 122 -24.74 -9.89 7.64
N GLY A 123 -25.57 -9.42 8.57
CA GLY A 123 -25.99 -8.02 8.64
C GLY A 123 -24.85 -7.05 8.96
N GLU A 124 -23.88 -7.46 9.78
CA GLU A 124 -22.79 -6.59 10.24
C GLU A 124 -21.77 -6.29 9.13
N HIS A 125 -21.56 -7.24 8.23
CA HIS A 125 -20.61 -7.13 7.12
C HIS A 125 -21.25 -6.64 5.82
N ARG A 126 -22.57 -6.46 5.81
CA ARG A 126 -23.35 -6.06 4.63
C ARG A 126 -22.76 -4.83 3.93
N ASP A 127 -22.46 -3.77 4.67
CA ASP A 127 -21.95 -2.53 4.11
C ASP A 127 -20.55 -2.71 3.49
N ALA A 128 -19.70 -3.50 4.14
CA ALA A 128 -18.37 -3.83 3.61
C ALA A 128 -18.45 -4.68 2.33
N ALA A 129 -19.35 -5.68 2.30
CA ALA A 129 -19.59 -6.50 1.13
C ALA A 129 -20.15 -5.66 -0.03
N ARG A 130 -21.11 -4.77 0.25
CA ARG A 130 -21.65 -3.80 -0.70
C ARG A 130 -20.57 -2.90 -1.27
N ALA A 131 -19.72 -2.30 -0.43
CA ALA A 131 -18.63 -1.44 -0.87
C ALA A 131 -17.65 -2.18 -1.79
N ALA A 132 -17.35 -3.46 -1.51
CA ALA A 132 -16.49 -4.27 -2.37
C ALA A 132 -17.16 -4.57 -3.73
N ALA A 133 -18.45 -4.88 -3.75
CA ALA A 133 -19.23 -5.10 -4.98
C ALA A 133 -19.29 -3.82 -5.84
N VAL A 134 -19.57 -2.65 -5.24
CA VAL A 134 -19.56 -1.35 -5.91
C VAL A 134 -18.18 -1.01 -6.47
N GLY A 135 -17.12 -1.30 -5.70
CA GLY A 135 -15.73 -1.14 -6.16
C GLY A 135 -15.41 -1.98 -7.40
N LEU A 136 -15.81 -3.26 -7.40
CA LEU A 136 -15.65 -4.16 -8.55
C LEU A 136 -16.49 -3.72 -9.75
N GLN A 137 -17.74 -3.31 -9.54
CA GLN A 137 -18.61 -2.77 -10.58
C GLN A 137 -17.95 -1.58 -11.28
N ALA A 138 -17.47 -0.59 -10.51
CA ALA A 138 -16.82 0.61 -11.04
C ALA A 138 -15.55 0.24 -11.83
N LEU A 139 -14.77 -0.72 -11.33
CA LEU A 139 -13.56 -1.21 -11.96
C LEU A 139 -13.84 -1.89 -13.30
N TYR A 140 -14.85 -2.77 -13.35
CA TYR A 140 -15.27 -3.44 -14.57
C TYR A 140 -15.90 -2.49 -15.59
N ARG A 141 -16.64 -1.47 -15.13
CA ARG A 141 -17.25 -0.48 -16.02
C ARG A 141 -16.21 0.43 -16.69
N ARG A 142 -15.17 0.85 -15.97
CA ARG A 142 -14.25 1.92 -16.42
C ARG A 142 -12.88 1.39 -16.87
N GLU A 143 -12.21 0.66 -16.00
CA GLU A 143 -10.78 0.34 -16.16
C GLU A 143 -10.56 -0.99 -16.89
N ILE A 144 -11.32 -2.03 -16.52
CA ILE A 144 -11.20 -3.38 -17.14
C ILE A 144 -12.10 -3.52 -18.36
N ARG A 145 -13.24 -2.79 -18.39
CA ARG A 145 -14.23 -2.75 -19.49
C ARG A 145 -14.92 -4.09 -19.77
N ASP A 146 -15.30 -4.81 -18.71
CA ASP A 146 -16.12 -6.03 -18.80
C ASP A 146 -17.57 -5.71 -18.41
N ARG A 147 -18.45 -5.57 -19.41
CA ARG A 147 -19.86 -5.18 -19.19
C ARG A 147 -20.63 -6.25 -18.44
N ASN A 148 -20.40 -7.53 -18.73
CA ASN A 148 -21.12 -8.63 -18.11
C ASN A 148 -20.77 -8.72 -16.62
N ARG A 149 -19.48 -8.65 -16.29
CA ARG A 149 -19.06 -8.64 -14.88
C ARG A 149 -19.49 -7.38 -14.15
N ALA A 150 -19.46 -6.22 -14.80
CA ALA A 150 -19.99 -4.99 -14.21
C ALA A 150 -21.47 -5.14 -13.85
N GLU A 151 -22.27 -5.77 -14.71
CA GLU A 151 -23.69 -6.00 -14.47
C GLU A 151 -23.94 -7.00 -13.33
N ILE A 152 -23.16 -8.09 -13.25
CA ILE A 152 -23.23 -9.04 -12.12
C ILE A 152 -22.91 -8.32 -10.81
N MET A 153 -21.87 -7.49 -10.78
CA MET A 153 -21.49 -6.74 -9.58
C MET A 153 -22.52 -5.67 -9.20
N ARG A 154 -23.21 -5.06 -10.16
CA ARG A 154 -24.34 -4.15 -9.92
C ARG A 154 -25.47 -4.87 -9.19
N LYS A 155 -25.93 -6.00 -9.72
CA LYS A 155 -27.01 -6.80 -9.12
C LYS A 155 -26.64 -7.29 -7.72
N LEU A 156 -25.39 -7.70 -7.54
CA LEU A 156 -24.86 -8.08 -6.23
C LEU A 156 -24.90 -6.91 -5.24
N ALA A 157 -24.45 -5.71 -5.65
CA ALA A 157 -24.50 -4.52 -4.80
C ALA A 157 -25.93 -4.11 -4.41
N GLU A 158 -26.90 -4.31 -5.30
CA GLU A 158 -28.34 -4.08 -5.05
C GLU A 158 -28.92 -5.06 -4.05
N THR A 159 -28.41 -6.30 -3.99
CA THR A 159 -28.87 -7.30 -3.01
C THR A 159 -28.49 -6.92 -1.57
N PHE A 160 -27.50 -6.04 -1.39
CA PHE A 160 -27.08 -5.54 -0.09
C PHE A 160 -27.73 -4.19 0.29
N GLY A 161 -28.47 -3.54 -0.61
CA GLY A 161 -29.18 -2.28 -0.35
C GLY A 161 -30.59 -2.52 0.16
#